data_AF-A0A183UKZ4-F1
#
_entry.id   AF-A0A183UKZ4-F1
#
_cell.length_a   1.000
_cell.length_b   1.000
_cell.length_c   1.000
_cell.angle_alpha   90.00
_cell.angle_beta   90.00
_cell.angle_gamma   90.00
#
_symmetry.space_group_name_H-M   'P 1'
#
loop_
_entity.id
_entity.type
_entity.pdbx_description
1 polymer ?
#
loop_
_entity_poly.entity_id
_entity_poly.type
_entity_poly.pdbx_seq_one_letter_code
_entity_poly.pdbx_strand_id
1 'polypeptide(L)'
;MSADASEESVSIADSFLPGSTGERARRIPPYIEPLEYYVRVKPYFPNDVAPATKENNMTFDGLSTFIFRAKEPRMNITLHSLLLNYTKVTFMDAEGSVINESPRYTFNEELNHIIIHLNKPLETNTVYMLQFVYTGGIHDYQATGLYYSSFTDVEGIQQ
;
A
#
# COMPACT_ATOMS: atom_id res chain seq x y z
N MET A 1 -11.85 -33.95 -22.80
CA MET A 1 -10.60 -33.31 -22.33
C MET A 1 -10.67 -31.87 -22.80
N SER A 2 -11.55 -31.04 -22.24
CA SER A 2 -11.68 -30.57 -20.84
C SER A 2 -10.63 -29.52 -20.49
N ALA A 3 -11.09 -28.27 -20.54
CA ALA A 3 -10.77 -27.12 -19.70
C ALA A 3 -9.29 -26.76 -19.49
N ASP A 4 -8.77 -25.82 -20.29
CA ASP A 4 -7.55 -25.07 -19.94
C ASP A 4 -7.46 -23.68 -20.63
N ALA A 5 -8.60 -22.98 -20.79
CA ALA A 5 -8.60 -21.69 -21.51
C ALA A 5 -9.58 -20.65 -20.96
N SER A 6 -10.10 -20.84 -19.74
CA SER A 6 -11.12 -19.94 -19.16
C SER A 6 -10.60 -19.01 -18.05
N GLU A 7 -9.29 -18.97 -17.79
CA GLU A 7 -8.74 -18.10 -16.73
C GLU A 7 -8.13 -16.79 -17.23
N GLU A 8 -8.00 -16.57 -18.54
CA GLU A 8 -7.46 -15.33 -19.09
C GLU A 8 -8.55 -14.36 -19.57
N SER A 9 -8.49 -13.13 -19.05
CA SER A 9 -9.38 -11.98 -19.26
C SER A 9 -10.66 -11.95 -18.41
N VAL A 10 -10.50 -11.68 -17.12
CA VAL A 10 -11.57 -11.01 -16.37
C VAL A 10 -11.80 -9.66 -17.04
N SER A 11 -12.94 -9.50 -17.72
CA SER A 11 -13.25 -8.21 -18.34
C SER A 11 -13.34 -7.11 -17.27
N ILE A 12 -12.77 -5.93 -17.52
CA ILE A 12 -12.81 -4.79 -16.59
C ILE A 12 -14.26 -4.46 -16.17
N ALA A 13 -15.24 -4.72 -17.03
CA ALA A 13 -16.66 -4.56 -16.73
C ALA A 13 -17.16 -5.48 -15.60
N ASP A 14 -16.69 -6.73 -15.55
CA ASP A 14 -17.04 -7.68 -14.49
C ASP A 14 -16.48 -7.22 -13.13
N SER A 15 -15.30 -6.59 -13.12
CA SER A 15 -14.56 -6.27 -11.90
C SER A 15 -15.24 -5.30 -10.91
N PHE A 16 -16.28 -4.58 -11.33
CA PHE A 16 -17.02 -3.63 -10.50
C PHE A 16 -18.45 -4.07 -10.16
N LEU A 17 -18.89 -5.22 -10.69
CA LEU A 17 -20.21 -5.77 -10.36
C LEU A 17 -20.15 -6.46 -8.98
N PRO A 18 -21.05 -6.14 -8.03
CA PRO A 18 -21.06 -6.77 -6.73
C PRO A 18 -21.16 -8.30 -6.83
N GLY A 19 -20.21 -9.02 -6.21
CA GLY A 19 -20.22 -10.48 -6.20
C GLY A 19 -19.77 -11.14 -7.51
N SER A 20 -19.15 -10.39 -8.42
CA SER A 20 -18.47 -10.96 -9.58
C SER A 20 -17.14 -11.61 -9.23
N THR A 21 -16.52 -12.31 -10.19
CA THR A 21 -15.19 -12.88 -10.01
C THR A 21 -14.13 -11.80 -9.92
N GLY A 22 -14.22 -10.77 -10.76
CA GLY A 22 -13.29 -9.64 -10.70
C GLY A 22 -13.41 -8.81 -9.41
N GLU A 23 -14.62 -8.59 -8.89
CA GLU A 23 -14.82 -7.87 -7.62
C GLU A 23 -14.24 -8.67 -6.45
N ARG A 24 -14.48 -9.98 -6.41
CA ARG A 24 -13.91 -10.86 -5.39
C ARG A 24 -12.39 -10.90 -5.42
N ALA A 25 -11.78 -10.90 -6.61
CA ALA A 25 -10.32 -10.90 -6.75
C ALA A 25 -9.65 -9.65 -6.16
N ARG A 26 -10.35 -8.50 -6.14
CA ARG A 26 -9.82 -7.26 -5.55
C ARG A 26 -9.78 -7.27 -4.03
N ARG A 27 -10.58 -8.11 -3.37
CA ARG A 27 -10.60 -8.19 -1.91
C ARG A 27 -9.31 -8.84 -1.41
N ILE A 28 -8.70 -8.25 -0.38
CA ILE A 28 -7.63 -8.92 0.36
C ILE A 28 -8.24 -10.16 1.04
N PRO A 29 -7.71 -11.38 0.78
CA PRO A 29 -8.25 -12.58 1.40
C PRO A 29 -8.11 -12.51 2.94
N PRO A 30 -9.10 -12.99 3.71
CA PRO A 30 -9.20 -12.70 5.14
C PRO A 30 -8.33 -13.61 6.03
N TYR A 31 -7.09 -13.90 5.61
CA TYR A 31 -6.13 -14.73 6.36
C TYR A 31 -5.25 -13.94 7.34
N ILE A 32 -5.30 -12.61 7.28
CA ILE A 32 -4.74 -11.70 8.28
C ILE A 32 -5.83 -10.80 8.84
N GLU A 33 -5.71 -10.46 10.12
CA GLU A 33 -6.56 -9.51 10.83
C GLU A 33 -5.73 -8.28 11.20
N PRO A 34 -6.06 -7.08 10.70
CA PRO A 34 -5.37 -5.86 11.08
C PRO A 34 -5.67 -5.52 12.55
N LEU A 35 -4.63 -5.19 13.32
CA LEU A 35 -4.76 -4.79 14.72
C LEU A 35 -4.49 -3.30 14.89
N GLU A 36 -3.34 -2.81 14.41
CA GLU A 36 -2.92 -1.43 14.58
C GLU A 36 -2.13 -0.92 13.38
N TYR A 37 -2.16 0.40 13.19
CA TYR A 37 -1.35 1.10 12.21
C TYR A 37 -0.69 2.31 12.87
N TYR A 38 0.63 2.40 12.72
CA TYR A 38 1.38 3.62 12.99
C TYR A 38 1.77 4.22 11.65
N VAL A 39 1.34 5.44 11.38
CA VAL A 39 1.59 6.10 10.09
C VAL A 39 2.21 7.47 10.34
N ARG A 40 3.34 7.71 9.71
CA ARG A 40 4.01 9.02 9.65
C ARG A 40 4.15 9.41 8.19
N VAL A 41 3.67 10.61 7.88
CA VAL A 41 3.80 11.22 6.56
C VAL A 41 4.51 12.55 6.72
N LYS A 42 5.51 12.80 5.89
CA LYS A 42 6.21 14.08 5.79
C LYS A 42 6.00 14.62 4.38
N PRO A 43 5.01 15.52 4.18
CA PRO A 43 4.79 16.12 2.88
C PRO A 43 5.82 17.22 2.58
N TYR A 44 6.09 17.43 1.30
CA TYR A 44 6.93 18.49 0.78
C TYR A 44 6.09 19.42 -0.11
N PHE A 45 5.75 20.59 0.43
CA PHE A 45 5.06 21.67 -0.26
C PHE A 45 6.02 22.82 -0.53
N PRO A 46 6.66 22.86 -1.72
CA PRO A 46 7.57 23.95 -2.05
C PRO A 46 6.94 25.32 -1.94
N ASN A 47 7.67 26.24 -1.33
CA ASN A 47 7.36 27.67 -1.28
C ASN A 47 8.67 28.48 -1.19
N ASP A 48 8.57 29.80 -1.16
CA ASP A 48 9.73 30.69 -1.14
C ASP A 48 10.64 30.50 0.10
N VAL A 49 10.09 30.00 1.21
CA VAL A 49 10.82 29.79 2.47
C VAL A 49 11.41 28.37 2.55
N ALA A 50 10.77 27.41 1.90
CA ALA A 50 11.17 26.01 1.84
C ALA A 50 11.16 25.53 0.37
N PRO A 51 12.19 25.91 -0.42
CA PRO A 51 12.25 25.50 -1.82
C PRO A 51 12.43 23.98 -1.93
N ALA A 52 11.76 23.40 -2.91
CA ALA A 52 11.94 22.00 -3.27
C ALA A 52 13.13 21.84 -4.23
N THR A 53 13.81 20.69 -4.13
CA THR A 53 14.58 20.16 -5.25
C THR A 53 13.63 19.59 -6.30
N LYS A 54 14.13 19.29 -7.50
CA LYS A 54 13.32 18.67 -8.55
C LYS A 54 12.72 17.33 -8.08
N GLU A 55 13.43 16.63 -7.21
CA GLU A 55 13.10 15.29 -6.73
C GLU A 55 12.04 15.27 -5.63
N ASN A 56 11.89 16.33 -4.82
CA ASN A 56 10.94 16.37 -3.72
C ASN A 56 9.74 17.31 -3.95
N ASN A 57 9.66 17.94 -5.12
CA ASN A 57 8.56 18.83 -5.48
C ASN A 57 7.21 18.08 -5.48
N MET A 58 6.29 18.48 -4.60
CA MET A 58 4.96 17.87 -4.44
C MET A 58 5.04 16.35 -4.20
N THR A 59 5.89 15.95 -3.26
CA THR A 59 6.06 14.54 -2.85
C THR A 59 5.89 14.39 -1.34
N PHE A 60 5.93 13.16 -0.84
CA PHE A 60 6.01 12.90 0.58
C PHE A 60 6.88 11.69 0.88
N ASP A 61 7.49 11.71 2.08
CA ASP A 61 8.08 10.52 2.69
C ASP A 61 7.08 9.89 3.64
N GLY A 62 6.95 8.56 3.57
CA GLY A 62 6.07 7.75 4.38
C GLY A 62 6.86 6.72 5.20
N LEU A 63 6.44 6.55 6.45
CA LEU A 63 6.79 5.42 7.30
C LEU A 63 5.49 4.86 7.86
N SER A 64 5.20 3.60 7.59
CA SER A 64 4.06 2.91 8.20
C SER A 64 4.49 1.63 8.88
N THR A 65 3.92 1.33 10.04
CA THR A 65 4.03 0.03 10.70
C THR A 65 2.63 -0.53 10.81
N PHE A 66 2.43 -1.68 10.18
CA PHE A 66 1.19 -2.44 10.17
C PHE A 66 1.34 -3.63 11.10
N ILE A 67 0.55 -3.65 12.18
CA ILE A 67 0.51 -4.74 13.15
C ILE A 67 -0.72 -5.60 12.86
N PHE A 68 -0.53 -6.91 12.74
CA PHE A 68 -1.60 -7.82 12.36
C PHE A 68 -1.48 -9.17 13.05
N ARG A 69 -2.62 -9.85 13.17
CA ARG A 69 -2.71 -11.24 13.59
C ARG A 69 -2.88 -12.15 12.38
N ALA A 70 -2.06 -13.18 12.26
CA ALA A 70 -2.25 -14.22 11.26
C ALA A 70 -3.39 -15.15 11.69
N LYS A 71 -4.38 -15.37 10.83
CA LYS A 71 -5.50 -16.29 11.09
C LYS A 71 -5.28 -17.67 10.51
N GLU A 72 -4.46 -17.77 9.47
CA GLU A 72 -4.15 -19.02 8.77
C GLU A 72 -2.68 -19.05 8.37
N PRO A 73 -2.06 -20.25 8.25
CA PRO A 73 -0.70 -20.38 7.75
C PRO A 73 -0.58 -19.94 6.29
N ARG A 74 0.27 -18.94 6.03
CA ARG A 74 0.51 -18.40 4.68
C ARG A 74 1.98 -18.02 4.51
N MET A 75 2.48 -18.20 3.29
CA MET A 75 3.84 -17.83 2.89
C MET A 75 3.90 -16.41 2.30
N ASN A 76 2.78 -15.69 2.29
CA ASN A 76 2.71 -14.34 1.75
C ASN A 76 1.74 -13.46 2.54
N ILE A 77 1.91 -12.15 2.36
CA ILE A 77 1.04 -11.11 2.91
C ILE A 77 0.65 -10.19 1.76
N THR A 78 -0.63 -10.12 1.45
CA THR A 78 -1.21 -9.28 0.40
C THR A 78 -1.85 -8.07 1.05
N LEU A 79 -1.50 -6.87 0.60
CA LEU A 79 -2.07 -5.60 1.04
C LEU A 79 -2.40 -4.73 -0.17
N HIS A 80 -3.25 -3.73 0.03
CA HIS A 80 -3.44 -2.71 -1.00
C HIS A 80 -2.24 -1.77 -1.07
N SER A 81 -1.83 -1.42 -2.28
CA SER A 81 -0.80 -0.43 -2.58
C SER A 81 -1.06 0.16 -3.96
N LEU A 82 -1.00 1.48 -4.07
CA LEU A 82 -1.18 2.20 -5.33
C LEU A 82 -0.26 3.42 -5.35
N LEU A 83 0.53 3.57 -6.41
CA LEU A 83 1.40 4.73 -6.66
C LEU A 83 2.37 5.08 -5.51
N LEU A 84 2.85 4.07 -4.79
CA LEU A 84 3.88 4.22 -3.76
C LEU A 84 5.18 3.56 -4.21
N ASN A 85 6.30 4.23 -3.94
CA ASN A 85 7.63 3.69 -4.15
C ASN A 85 8.25 3.26 -2.82
N TYR A 86 8.48 1.97 -2.64
CA TYR A 86 9.01 1.42 -1.40
C TYR A 86 10.53 1.37 -1.43
N THR A 87 11.17 1.98 -0.43
CA THR A 87 12.63 1.98 -0.27
C THR A 87 13.10 0.96 0.75
N LYS A 88 12.25 0.63 1.73
CA LYS A 88 12.50 -0.45 2.70
C LYS A 88 11.20 -1.12 3.11
N VAL A 89 11.23 -2.44 3.22
CA VAL A 89 10.19 -3.25 3.86
C VAL A 89 10.87 -4.08 4.93
N THR A 90 10.28 -4.19 6.11
CA THR A 90 10.86 -4.98 7.21
C THR A 90 9.76 -5.79 7.89
N PHE A 91 10.02 -7.08 8.10
CA PHE A 91 9.10 -8.02 8.74
C PHE A 91 9.63 -8.39 10.13
N MET A 92 8.78 -8.23 11.15
CA MET A 92 9.14 -8.35 12.57
C MET A 92 8.11 -9.19 13.32
N ASP A 93 8.52 -9.71 14.48
CA ASP A 93 7.63 -10.31 15.47
C ASP A 93 6.84 -9.24 16.26
N ALA A 94 6.05 -9.69 17.24
CA ALA A 94 5.19 -8.83 18.07
C ALA A 94 5.98 -7.90 19.02
N GLU A 95 7.24 -8.24 19.30
CA GLU A 95 8.15 -7.48 20.15
C GLU A 95 9.01 -6.48 19.35
N GLY A 96 8.88 -6.49 18.02
CA GLY A 96 9.65 -5.63 17.11
C GLY A 96 11.02 -6.19 16.74
N SER A 97 11.31 -7.45 17.06
CA SER A 97 12.54 -8.11 16.61
C SER A 97 12.45 -8.43 15.13
N VAL A 98 13.52 -8.14 14.40
CA VAL A 98 13.55 -8.34 12.94
C VAL A 98 13.63 -9.82 12.60
N ILE A 99 12.60 -10.33 11.91
CA ILE A 99 12.57 -11.67 11.31
C ILE A 99 13.22 -11.63 9.92
N ASN A 100 12.91 -10.58 9.14
CA ASN A 100 13.50 -10.34 7.83
C ASN A 100 13.62 -8.84 7.56
N GLU A 101 14.84 -8.35 7.38
CA GLU A 101 15.12 -6.93 7.15
C GLU A 101 14.73 -6.44 5.75
N SER A 102 14.63 -7.34 4.78
CA SER A 102 14.33 -7.01 3.38
C SER A 102 13.60 -8.16 2.67
N PRO A 103 12.35 -8.48 3.05
CA PRO A 103 11.56 -9.49 2.36
C PRO A 103 11.33 -9.09 0.91
N ARG A 104 11.38 -10.08 0.01
CA ARG A 104 11.02 -9.88 -1.39
C ARG A 104 9.53 -9.54 -1.48
N TYR A 105 9.16 -8.66 -2.39
CA TYR A 105 7.77 -8.37 -2.71
C TYR A 105 7.55 -8.24 -4.22
N THR A 106 6.28 -8.31 -4.63
CA THR A 106 5.82 -8.12 -6.02
C THR A 106 4.54 -7.30 -6.04
N PHE A 107 4.24 -6.65 -7.17
CA PHE A 107 3.00 -5.92 -7.37
C PHE A 107 2.06 -6.66 -8.32
N ASN A 108 0.77 -6.56 -8.02
CA ASN A 108 -0.31 -6.79 -8.98
C ASN A 108 -0.97 -5.43 -9.25
N GLU A 109 -0.55 -4.78 -10.34
CA GLU A 109 -1.02 -3.45 -10.73
C GLU A 109 -2.50 -3.43 -11.14
N GLU A 110 -3.06 -4.55 -11.60
CA GLU A 110 -4.48 -4.63 -11.97
C GLU A 110 -5.39 -4.58 -10.73
N LEU A 111 -4.92 -5.19 -9.63
CA LEU A 111 -5.66 -5.27 -8.37
C LEU A 111 -5.19 -4.24 -7.33
N ASN A 112 -4.14 -3.46 -7.65
CA ASN A 112 -3.47 -2.56 -6.73
C ASN A 112 -3.04 -3.27 -5.44
N HIS A 113 -2.37 -4.41 -5.59
CA HIS A 113 -1.86 -5.20 -4.46
C HIS A 113 -0.34 -5.18 -4.42
N ILE A 114 0.21 -5.07 -3.22
CA ILE A 114 1.57 -5.48 -2.89
C ILE A 114 1.52 -6.85 -2.21
N ILE A 115 2.40 -7.76 -2.62
CA ILE A 115 2.49 -9.13 -2.10
C ILE A 115 3.89 -9.32 -1.52
N ILE A 116 3.98 -9.43 -0.20
CA ILE A 116 5.23 -9.70 0.53
C ILE A 116 5.43 -11.21 0.61
N HIS A 117 6.58 -11.71 0.18
CA HIS A 117 6.93 -13.13 0.19
C HIS A 117 7.77 -13.47 1.42
N LEU A 118 7.32 -14.46 2.19
CA LEU A 118 7.95 -14.90 3.43
C LEU A 118 8.77 -16.16 3.20
N ASN A 119 9.80 -16.37 4.04
CA ASN A 119 10.64 -17.57 3.99
C ASN A 119 10.04 -18.74 4.79
N LYS A 120 9.12 -18.44 5.69
CA LYS A 120 8.41 -19.39 6.56
C LYS A 120 6.94 -18.99 6.62
N PRO A 121 6.03 -19.96 6.82
CA PRO A 121 4.62 -19.65 6.92
C PRO A 121 4.35 -18.87 8.20
N LEU A 122 3.39 -17.95 8.15
CA LEU A 122 2.82 -17.32 9.34
C LEU A 122 2.25 -18.38 10.29
N GLU A 123 2.35 -18.15 11.58
CA GLU A 123 1.77 -19.02 12.60
C GLU A 123 0.38 -18.52 12.99
N THR A 124 -0.60 -19.42 12.98
CA THR A 124 -1.98 -19.09 13.35
C THR A 124 -2.05 -18.46 14.74
N ASN A 125 -2.87 -17.41 14.86
CA ASN A 125 -3.08 -16.62 16.09
C ASN A 125 -1.83 -15.89 16.60
N THR A 126 -0.79 -15.75 15.77
CA THR A 126 0.43 -15.00 16.11
C THR A 126 0.38 -13.58 15.55
N VAL A 127 0.92 -12.63 16.33
CA VAL A 127 0.99 -11.22 15.97
C VAL A 127 2.35 -10.92 15.33
N TYR A 128 2.33 -10.14 14.26
CA TYR A 128 3.52 -9.72 13.53
C TYR A 128 3.43 -8.24 13.17
N MET A 129 4.56 -7.67 12.75
CA MET A 129 4.63 -6.32 12.21
C MET A 129 5.26 -6.28 10.82
N LEU A 130 4.69 -5.47 9.94
CA LEU A 130 5.30 -5.04 8.69
C LEU A 130 5.56 -3.55 8.74
N GLN A 131 6.82 -3.15 8.57
CA GLN A 131 7.18 -1.76 8.42
C GLN A 131 7.53 -1.44 6.98
N PHE A 132 6.97 -0.36 6.46
CA PHE A 132 7.23 0.18 5.14
C PHE A 132 7.85 1.56 5.25
N VAL A 133 8.96 1.78 4.56
CA VAL A 133 9.49 3.11 4.24
C VAL A 133 9.24 3.33 2.75
N TYR A 134 8.56 4.41 2.42
CA TYR A 134 8.08 4.65 1.07
C TYR A 134 8.02 6.14 0.73
N THR A 135 7.94 6.45 -0.55
CA THR A 135 7.64 7.79 -1.05
C THR A 135 6.43 7.75 -1.97
N GLY A 136 5.79 8.90 -2.17
CA GLY A 136 4.70 9.05 -3.12
C GLY A 136 4.56 10.48 -3.61
N GLY A 137 3.76 10.65 -4.66
CA GLY A 137 3.40 11.97 -5.19
C GLY A 137 2.22 12.57 -4.43
N ILE A 138 2.20 13.89 -4.31
CA ILE A 138 1.03 14.66 -3.89
C ILE A 138 0.38 15.21 -5.17
N HIS A 139 -0.76 14.64 -5.53
CA HIS A 139 -1.43 14.98 -6.78
C HIS A 139 -2.50 16.06 -6.56
N ASP A 140 -3.06 16.60 -7.65
CA ASP A 140 -4.23 17.46 -7.54
C ASP A 140 -5.46 16.67 -7.07
N TYR A 141 -6.51 17.37 -6.65
CA TYR A 141 -7.72 16.77 -6.06
C TYR A 141 -8.52 15.85 -7.01
N GLN A 142 -8.26 15.89 -8.33
CA GLN A 142 -8.88 14.98 -9.29
C GLN A 142 -8.21 13.60 -9.27
N ALA A 143 -7.00 13.51 -8.73
CA ALA A 143 -6.35 12.26 -8.38
C ALA A 143 -6.78 11.78 -6.98
N THR A 144 -6.67 10.48 -6.74
CA THR A 144 -7.05 9.86 -5.47
C THR A 144 -5.85 9.76 -4.51
N GLY A 145 -6.11 9.72 -3.20
CA GLY A 145 -5.08 9.51 -2.17
C GLY A 145 -4.69 10.78 -1.42
N LEU A 146 -3.39 11.02 -1.24
CA LEU A 146 -2.88 12.27 -0.64
C LEU A 146 -2.79 13.32 -1.74
N TYR A 147 -3.57 14.39 -1.59
CA TYR A 147 -3.68 15.46 -2.58
C TYR A 147 -3.48 16.84 -1.95
N TYR A 148 -3.24 17.83 -2.79
CA TYR A 148 -3.22 19.24 -2.38
C TYR A 148 -4.44 19.98 -2.91
N SER A 149 -4.81 21.04 -2.19
CA SER A 149 -5.81 22.02 -2.60
C SER A 149 -5.23 23.42 -2.40
N SER A 150 -5.84 24.42 -3.04
CA SER A 150 -5.42 25.82 -2.95
C SER A 150 -6.62 26.70 -2.59
N PHE A 151 -6.36 27.85 -2.02
CA PHE A 151 -7.40 28.85 -1.75
C PHE A 151 -6.92 30.24 -2.16
N THR A 152 -7.86 31.12 -2.47
CA THR A 152 -7.57 32.54 -2.71
C THR A 152 -7.71 33.27 -1.38
N ASP A 153 -6.66 33.99 -0.97
CA ASP A 153 -6.70 34.81 0.22
C ASP A 153 -7.50 36.12 0.03
N VAL A 154 -7.55 36.95 1.07
CA VAL A 154 -8.30 38.21 1.07
C VAL A 154 -7.72 39.27 0.12
N GLU A 155 -6.48 39.09 -0.33
CA GLU A 155 -5.80 39.96 -1.29
C GLU A 155 -5.97 39.48 -2.74
N GLY A 156 -6.63 38.34 -2.95
CA GLY A 156 -6.82 37.74 -4.26
C GLY A 156 -5.66 36.85 -4.71
N ILE A 157 -4.71 36.54 -3.83
CA ILE A 157 -3.54 35.71 -4.16
C ILE A 157 -3.88 34.23 -3.90
N GLN A 158 -3.55 33.37 -4.85
CA GLN A 158 -3.71 31.93 -4.70
C GLN A 158 -2.57 31.38 -3.84
N GLN A 159 -2.94 30.68 -2.76
CA GLN A 159 -2.06 30.04 -1.78
C GLN A 159 -2.13 28.52 -1.88
#